data_AF-A0A7W1WHX7-F1
#
_entry.id   AF-A0A7W1WHX7-F1
#
_cell.length_a   1.000
_cell.length_b   1.000
_cell.length_c   1.000
_cell.angle_alpha   90.00
_cell.angle_beta   90.00
_cell.angle_gamma   90.00
#
_symmetry.space_group_name_H-M   'P 1'
#
loop_
_entity.id
_entity.type
_entity.pdbx_description
1 polymer ?
#
loop_
_entity_poly.entity_id
_entity_poly.type
_entity_poly.pdbx_seq_one_letter_code
_entity_poly.pdbx_strand_id
1 'polypeptide(L)'
;MLLRNSLLALVASATVIGVSLVDDGLRSNEAAEARTEVMVGETAMPGRLHVISHPGRYGLGPDLPGSIYGVVDGMLVRIDPNTREIQSVIRRVDRILD
;
A
#
# COMPACT_ATOMS: atom_id res chain seq x y z
N MET A 1 21.40 26.85 42.68
CA MET A 1 20.18 26.76 41.86
C MET A 1 20.20 25.39 41.19
N LEU A 2 19.81 24.28 41.84
CA LEU A 2 18.46 23.85 42.23
C LEU A 2 17.43 23.99 41.10
N LEU A 3 17.15 22.85 40.45
CA LEU A 3 15.89 22.29 39.91
C LEU A 3 16.35 21.08 39.07
N ARG A 4 16.28 19.78 39.43
CA ARG A 4 15.26 18.94 40.11
C ARG A 4 13.86 19.16 39.56
N ASN A 5 13.44 18.27 38.66
CA ASN A 5 12.07 17.77 38.48
C ASN A 5 12.16 16.48 37.63
N SER A 6 12.08 15.28 38.20
CA SER A 6 10.86 14.53 38.61
C SER A 6 9.88 14.40 37.44
N LEU A 7 9.83 13.23 36.78
CA LEU A 7 8.96 12.09 37.10
C LEU A 7 7.49 12.40 36.78
N LEU A 8 6.96 11.78 35.72
CA LEU A 8 5.60 11.21 35.69
C LEU A 8 5.48 10.33 34.44
N ALA A 9 5.61 9.01 34.66
CA ALA A 9 5.02 8.02 33.79
C ALA A 9 3.50 8.15 33.91
N LEU A 10 2.81 8.45 32.81
CA LEU A 10 1.36 8.33 32.75
C LEU A 10 1.02 7.09 31.93
N VAL A 11 0.90 5.97 32.63
CA VAL A 11 0.22 4.77 32.16
C VAL A 11 -1.27 5.10 32.15
N ALA A 12 -1.82 5.43 30.99
CA ALA A 12 -3.26 5.46 30.78
C ALA A 12 -3.68 4.14 30.11
N SER A 13 -3.76 3.08 30.92
CA SER A 13 -4.40 1.83 30.52
C SER A 13 -5.90 2.08 30.42
N ALA A 14 -6.39 2.48 29.24
CA ALA A 14 -7.82 2.56 28.98
C ALA A 14 -8.37 1.14 28.77
N THR A 15 -8.77 0.47 29.85
CA THR A 15 -9.53 -0.78 29.78
C THR A 15 -10.98 -0.44 29.46
N VAL A 16 -11.33 -0.40 28.17
CA VAL A 16 -12.74 -0.30 27.76
C VAL A 16 -13.31 -1.70 27.64
N ILE A 17 -14.01 -2.15 28.69
CA ILE A 17 -14.88 -3.34 28.63
C ILE A 17 -16.22 -2.86 28.07
N GLY A 18 -16.37 -2.92 26.75
CA GLY A 18 -17.66 -2.75 26.08
C GLY A 18 -18.24 -4.11 25.70
N VAL A 19 -19.10 -4.67 26.55
CA VAL A 19 -19.99 -5.78 26.15
C VAL A 19 -21.21 -5.15 25.49
N SER A 20 -21.40 -5.38 24.20
CA SER A 20 -22.66 -5.15 23.50
C SER A 20 -22.86 -6.24 22.47
N LEU A 21 -24.05 -6.82 22.54
CA LEU A 21 -24.51 -8.02 21.88
C LEU A 21 -24.89 -7.72 20.42
N VAL A 22 -24.52 -8.64 19.52
CA VAL A 22 -25.10 -8.90 18.19
C VAL A 22 -25.22 -7.67 17.25
N ASP A 23 -24.23 -7.52 16.36
CA ASP A 23 -24.46 -7.23 14.94
C ASP A 23 -23.24 -7.76 14.15
N ASP A 24 -23.34 -9.02 13.74
CA ASP A 24 -22.34 -9.77 12.99
C ASP A 24 -22.59 -9.53 11.49
N GLY A 25 -21.87 -8.59 10.88
CA GLY A 25 -22.02 -8.39 9.42
C GLY A 25 -21.36 -7.18 8.77
N LEU A 26 -20.98 -6.13 9.50
CA LEU A 26 -20.52 -4.86 8.87
C LEU A 26 -19.11 -4.38 9.26
N ARG A 27 -18.37 -5.14 10.08
CA ARG A 27 -17.04 -4.72 10.59
C ARG A 27 -15.84 -5.32 9.85
N SER A 28 -16.05 -5.95 8.70
CA SER A 28 -14.98 -6.52 7.86
C SER A 28 -14.38 -5.53 6.85
N ASN A 29 -14.89 -4.29 6.76
CA ASN A 29 -14.47 -3.33 5.73
C ASN A 29 -13.71 -2.09 6.23
N GLU A 30 -13.59 -1.86 7.54
CA GLU A 30 -12.84 -0.70 8.07
C GLU A 30 -11.34 -0.98 8.20
N ALA A 31 -10.94 -2.26 8.16
CA ALA A 31 -9.56 -2.70 8.01
C ALA A 31 -9.17 -2.91 6.54
N ALA A 32 -10.03 -2.54 5.58
CA ALA A 32 -9.69 -2.39 4.18
C ALA A 32 -8.86 -1.11 4.01
N GLU A 33 -7.66 -1.18 4.54
CA GLU A 33 -6.46 -0.55 4.04
C GLU A 33 -6.55 0.98 3.90
N ALA A 34 -5.84 1.69 4.79
CA ALA A 34 -5.13 2.88 4.36
C ALA A 34 -4.13 2.45 3.25
N ARG A 35 -4.64 2.22 2.04
CA ARG A 35 -3.82 1.92 0.87
C ARG A 35 -3.02 3.18 0.63
N THR A 36 -1.72 3.14 0.90
CA THR A 36 -0.82 4.21 0.51
C THR A 36 -1.09 4.51 -0.96
N GLU A 37 -1.43 5.75 -1.26
CA GLU A 37 -1.64 6.20 -2.63
C GLU A 37 -0.33 6.01 -3.40
N VAL A 38 -0.40 5.30 -4.52
CA VAL A 38 0.77 5.05 -5.38
C VAL A 38 1.07 6.33 -6.15
N MET A 39 2.28 6.86 -5.99
CA MET A 39 2.66 8.15 -6.56
C MET A 39 3.73 8.02 -7.65
N VAL A 40 3.66 8.89 -8.66
CA VAL A 40 4.73 9.05 -9.66
C VAL A 40 5.99 9.63 -9.00
N GLY A 41 7.16 9.11 -9.36
CA GLY A 41 8.46 9.48 -8.80
C GLY A 41 8.84 8.70 -7.54
N GLU A 42 7.93 7.90 -6.97
CA GLU A 42 8.27 6.99 -5.88
C GLU A 42 9.00 5.75 -6.40
N THR A 43 9.96 5.22 -5.64
CA THR A 43 10.57 3.92 -5.91
C THR A 43 9.73 2.78 -5.31
N ALA A 44 9.24 1.89 -6.17
CA ALA A 44 8.44 0.75 -5.73
C ALA A 44 9.25 -0.23 -4.87
N MET A 45 8.74 -0.54 -3.67
CA MET A 45 9.39 -1.48 -2.76
C MET A 45 9.34 -2.92 -3.30
N PRO A 46 10.40 -3.72 -3.16
CA PRO A 46 10.47 -5.08 -3.72
C PRO A 46 9.32 -6.00 -3.32
N GLY A 47 8.80 -5.88 -2.09
CA GLY A 47 7.70 -6.71 -1.59
C GLY A 47 6.30 -6.25 -2.00
N ARG A 48 6.18 -5.06 -2.59
CA ARG A 48 4.91 -4.46 -3.05
C ARG A 48 4.79 -4.45 -4.57
N LEU A 49 5.90 -4.64 -5.27
CA LEU A 49 5.98 -4.65 -6.72
C LEU A 49 5.87 -6.07 -7.27
N HIS A 50 4.86 -6.28 -8.10
CA HIS A 50 4.79 -7.41 -9.01
C HIS A 50 5.12 -6.94 -10.44
N VAL A 51 6.24 -7.37 -10.99
CA VAL A 51 6.59 -7.10 -12.40
C VAL A 51 5.76 -8.01 -13.28
N ILE A 52 5.10 -7.44 -14.29
CA ILE A 52 4.22 -8.19 -15.19
C ILE A 52 5.04 -8.90 -16.27
N SER A 53 4.91 -10.23 -16.40
CA SER A 53 5.59 -11.01 -17.46
C SER A 53 4.73 -11.24 -18.70
N HIS A 54 3.39 -11.23 -18.59
CA HIS A 54 2.44 -11.39 -19.69
C HIS A 54 1.54 -10.15 -19.88
N PRO A 55 2.07 -9.03 -20.42
CA PRO A 55 1.32 -7.77 -20.57
C PRO A 55 0.00 -7.91 -21.34
N GLY A 56 -0.07 -8.83 -22.32
CA GLY A 56 -1.27 -9.09 -23.10
C GLY A 56 -2.48 -9.53 -22.27
N ARG A 57 -2.28 -10.18 -21.12
CA ARG A 57 -3.38 -10.57 -20.21
C ARG A 57 -4.04 -9.37 -19.53
N TYR A 58 -3.33 -8.24 -19.47
CA TYR A 58 -3.82 -6.98 -18.93
C TYR A 58 -4.35 -6.04 -20.04
N GLY A 59 -4.36 -6.50 -21.31
CA GLY A 59 -4.68 -5.68 -22.47
C GLY A 59 -3.60 -4.65 -22.82
N LEU A 60 -2.37 -4.87 -22.37
CA LEU A 60 -1.22 -4.00 -22.64
C LEU A 60 -0.46 -4.46 -23.89
N GLY A 61 0.16 -3.49 -24.57
CA GLY A 61 1.12 -3.74 -25.63
C GLY A 61 2.49 -4.18 -25.10
N PRO A 62 3.51 -4.29 -25.97
CA PRO A 62 4.87 -4.55 -25.54
C PRO A 62 5.42 -3.42 -24.65
N ASP A 63 6.49 -3.72 -23.92
CA ASP A 63 7.20 -2.73 -23.11
C ASP A 63 7.77 -1.59 -23.96
N LEU A 64 7.89 -0.42 -23.34
CA LEU A 64 8.51 0.76 -23.95
C LEU A 64 10.00 0.80 -23.56
N PRO A 65 10.90 1.32 -24.40
CA PRO A 65 12.30 1.49 -24.01
C PRO A 65 12.44 2.25 -22.69
N GLY A 66 13.17 1.67 -21.72
CA GLY A 66 13.37 2.25 -20.38
C GLY A 66 12.17 2.17 -19.45
N SER A 67 11.16 1.36 -19.79
CA SER A 67 9.92 1.30 -19.01
C SER A 67 9.18 -0.03 -19.14
N ILE A 68 8.95 -0.68 -18.01
CA ILE A 68 8.24 -1.95 -17.93
C ILE A 68 6.96 -1.82 -17.12
N TYR A 69 6.03 -2.75 -17.29
CA TYR A 69 4.78 -2.76 -16.53
C TYR A 69 4.92 -3.50 -15.19
N GLY A 70 4.20 -3.01 -14.19
CA GLY A 70 4.10 -3.65 -12.89
C GLY A 70 2.77 -3.37 -12.21
N VAL A 71 2.55 -4.05 -11.09
CA VAL A 71 1.45 -3.76 -10.15
C VAL A 71 2.04 -3.42 -8.80
N VAL A 72 1.63 -2.28 -8.24
CA VAL A 72 1.99 -1.81 -6.89
C VAL A 72 0.70 -1.52 -6.15
N ASP A 73 0.44 -2.21 -5.04
CA ASP A 73 -0.78 -2.04 -4.21
C ASP A 73 -2.12 -2.07 -5.00
N GLY A 74 -2.19 -2.96 -6.00
CA GLY A 74 -3.36 -3.10 -6.87
C GLY A 74 -3.48 -2.00 -7.94
N MET A 75 -2.48 -1.15 -8.10
CA MET A 75 -2.38 -0.18 -9.20
C MET A 75 -1.43 -0.70 -10.26
N LEU A 76 -1.90 -0.78 -11.49
CA LEU A 76 -1.09 -1.04 -12.66
C LEU A 76 -0.31 0.23 -13.01
N VAL A 77 1.01 0.09 -13.11
CA VAL A 77 1.96 1.19 -13.25
C VAL A 77 2.97 0.89 -14.35
N ARG A 78 3.67 1.94 -14.79
CA ARG A 78 4.94 1.82 -15.50
C ARG A 78 6.08 2.19 -14.57
N ILE A 79 7.16 1.43 -14.63
CA ILE A 79 8.36 1.67 -13.81
C ILE A 79 9.62 1.67 -14.65
N ASP A 80 10.65 2.35 -14.17
CA ASP A 80 12.02 2.17 -14.66
C ASP A 80 12.52 0.76 -14.26
N PRO A 81 13.07 -0.04 -15.20
CA PRO A 81 13.50 -1.41 -14.90
C PRO A 81 14.73 -1.48 -13.98
N ASN A 82 15.54 -0.42 -13.90
CA ASN A 82 16.76 -0.39 -13.10
C ASN A 82 16.51 0.22 -11.71
N THR A 83 15.76 1.32 -11.64
CA THR A 83 15.52 2.05 -10.37
C THR A 83 14.23 1.63 -9.69
N ARG A 84 13.27 1.02 -10.41
CA ARG A 84 11.89 0.75 -9.97
C ARG A 84 11.10 2.02 -9.62
N GLU A 85 11.55 3.17 -10.11
CA GLU A 85 10.79 4.42 -10.00
C GLU A 85 9.52 4.33 -10.82
N ILE A 86 8.40 4.73 -10.21
CA ILE A 86 7.09 4.80 -10.84
C ILE A 86 7.06 5.99 -11.79
N GLN A 87 7.06 5.68 -13.08
CA GLN A 87 7.00 6.66 -14.16
C GLN A 87 5.56 7.05 -14.49
N SER A 88 4.60 6.16 -14.23
CA SER A 88 3.18 6.39 -14.50
C SER A 88 2.28 5.47 -13.69
N VAL A 89 1.11 5.97 -13.28
CA VAL A 89 0.01 5.19 -12.72
C VAL A 89 -1.10 5.12 -13.76
N ILE A 90 -1.47 3.90 -14.16
CA ILE A 90 -2.38 3.68 -15.29
C ILE A 90 -3.81 3.49 -14.79
N ARG A 91 -4.04 2.45 -13.96
CA ARG A 91 -5.37 2.11 -13.43
C ARG A 91 -5.29 1.13 -12.28
N ARG A 92 -6.39 0.99 -11.52
CA ARG A 92 -6.56 -0.12 -10.58
C ARG A 92 -6.77 -1.44 -11.32
N VAL A 93 -6.27 -2.52 -10.73
CA VAL A 93 -6.55 -3.91 -11.12
C VAL A 93 -7.04 -4.69 -9.91
N ASP A 94 -8.05 -5.52 -10.11
CA ASP A 94 -8.67 -6.27 -9.00
C ASP A 94 -7.87 -7.53 -8.63
N ARG A 95 -7.04 -8.02 -9.57
CA ARG A 95 -6.17 -9.18 -9.37
C ARG A 95 -4.98 -9.17 -10.32
N ILE A 96 -3.95 -9.90 -9.93
CA ILE A 96 -2.82 -10.26 -10.79
C ILE A 96 -3.28 -11.34 -11.79
N LEU A 97 -3.02 -11.13 -13.07
CA LEU A 97 -3.42 -11.99 -14.18
C LEU A 97 -2.24 -12.80 -14.78
N ASP A 98 -1.04 -12.62 -14.23
CA ASP A 98 0.21 -13.14 -14.77
C ASP A 98 0.33 -14.67 -14.76
#